data_AF-A0A5K7XEE6-F1
#
_entry.id   AF-A0A5K7XEE6-F1
#
_cell.length_a   1.000
_cell.length_b   1.000
_cell.length_c   1.000
_cell.angle_alpha   90.00
_cell.angle_beta   90.00
_cell.angle_gamma   90.00
#
_symmetry.space_group_name_H-M   'P 1'
#
loop_
_entity.id
_entity.type
_entity.pdbx_description
1 polymer ?
#
loop_
_entity_poly.entity_id
_entity_poly.type
_entity_poly.pdbx_seq_one_letter_code
_entity_poly.pdbx_strand_id
1 'polypeptide(L)' 'MDTETLFPLEYQGRIIPCESADDRKLLQSAILLDGHRSDCDQYSSAELTQMSRVCEQYNLTSLARLTAELAKRRDEAERP' A
#
# COMPACT_ATOMS: atom_id res chain seq x y z
N MET A 1 -1.78 -19.18 23.42
CA MET A 1 -1.42 -18.48 22.18
C MET A 1 -2.40 -17.33 22.10
N ASP A 2 -2.02 -16.23 22.73
CA ASP A 2 -2.80 -15.01 22.82
C ASP A 2 -3.09 -14.48 21.42
N THR A 3 -4.30 -13.98 21.22
CA THR A 3 -4.72 -13.27 20.00
C THR A 3 -3.81 -12.08 19.82
N GLU A 4 -2.76 -12.31 19.03
CA GLU A 4 -1.71 -11.39 18.63
C GLU A 4 -2.34 -10.06 18.18
N THR A 5 -1.66 -8.96 18.49
CA THR A 5 -2.12 -7.58 18.30
C THR A 5 -2.36 -7.28 16.82
N LEU A 6 -3.51 -7.68 16.28
CA LEU A 6 -3.89 -7.41 14.90
C LEU A 6 -4.34 -5.95 14.78
N PHE A 7 -3.85 -5.26 13.77
CA PHE A 7 -4.21 -3.87 13.45
C PHE A 7 -5.25 -3.88 12.32
N PRO A 8 -6.56 -3.90 12.63
CA PRO A 8 -7.59 -4.06 11.61
C PRO A 8 -7.64 -2.86 10.67
N LEU A 9 -7.83 -3.14 9.38
CA LEU A 9 -8.04 -2.16 8.33
C LEU A 9 -9.24 -2.58 7.48
N GLU A 10 -10.22 -1.68 7.31
CA GLU A 10 -11.37 -1.96 6.44
C GLU A 10 -11.08 -1.50 5.01
N TYR A 11 -11.32 -2.38 4.05
CA TYR A 11 -11.21 -2.08 2.63
C TYR A 11 -12.24 -2.88 1.83
N GLN A 12 -13.03 -2.20 0.99
CA GLN A 12 -14.07 -2.82 0.15
C GLN A 12 -15.02 -3.76 0.92
N GLY A 13 -15.39 -3.39 2.16
CA GLY A 13 -16.27 -4.19 3.01
C GLY A 13 -15.62 -5.44 3.62
N ARG A 14 -14.29 -5.57 3.57
CA ARG A 14 -13.52 -6.63 4.22
C ARG A 14 -12.64 -6.05 5.31
N ILE A 15 -12.52 -6.75 6.44
CA ILE A 15 -11.56 -6.42 7.50
C ILE A 15 -10.27 -7.20 7.23
N ILE A 16 -9.17 -6.46 7.06
CA ILE A 16 -7.82 -6.98 6.87
C ILE A 16 -7.11 -6.92 8.22
N PRO A 17 -6.78 -8.07 8.83
CA PRO A 17 -6.03 -8.12 10.07
C PRO A 17 -4.54 -7.89 9.78
N CYS A 18 -4.06 -6.65 9.92
CA CYS A 18 -2.65 -6.36 9.67
C CYS A 18 -1.79 -6.86 10.83
N GLU A 19 -0.64 -7.45 10.51
CA GLU A 19 0.34 -8.01 11.46
C GLU A 19 1.07 -6.90 12.23
N SER A 20 1.16 -5.69 11.66
CA SER A 20 1.82 -4.55 12.29
C SER A 20 1.09 -3.22 12.05
N ALA A 21 1.38 -2.24 12.90
CA ALA A 21 0.88 -0.87 12.73
C ALA A 21 1.44 -0.21 11.46
N ASP A 22 2.66 -0.59 11.06
CA ASP A 22 3.32 -0.05 9.88
C ASP A 22 2.72 -0.61 8.59
N ASP A 23 2.41 -1.92 8.57
CA ASP A 23 1.66 -2.55 7.46
C ASP A 23 0.30 -1.88 7.29
N ARG A 24 -0.42 -1.66 8.41
CA ARG A 24 -1.70 -0.95 8.38
C ARG A 24 -1.55 0.45 7.77
N LYS A 25 -0.52 1.22 8.13
CA LYS A 25 -0.28 2.56 7.57
C LYS A 25 0.04 2.51 6.07
N LEU A 26 0.86 1.55 5.65
CA LEU A 26 1.20 1.37 4.23
C LEU A 26 -0.01 0.97 3.40
N LEU A 27 -0.81 0.02 3.87
CA LEU A 27 -2.07 -0.37 3.23
C LEU A 27 -3.07 0.79 3.21
N GLN A 28 -3.20 1.54 4.29
CA GLN A 28 -4.09 2.71 4.34
C GLN A 28 -3.66 3.77 3.33
N SER A 29 -2.36 3.98 3.16
CA SER A 29 -1.83 4.90 2.14
C SER A 29 -2.09 4.40 0.72
N ALA A 30 -1.94 3.09 0.48
CA ALA A 30 -2.28 2.49 -0.81
C ALA A 30 -3.78 2.65 -1.15
N ILE A 31 -4.66 2.51 -0.16
CA ILE A 31 -6.11 2.74 -0.32
C ILE A 31 -6.39 4.21 -0.65
N LEU A 32 -5.72 5.14 0.03
CA LEU A 32 -5.85 6.57 -0.28
C LEU A 32 -5.40 6.87 -1.72
N LEU A 33 -4.31 6.25 -2.19
CA LEU A 33 -3.83 6.40 -3.57
C LEU A 33 -4.82 5.85 -4.61
N ASP A 34 -5.56 4.78 -4.29
CA ASP A 34 -6.61 4.26 -5.18
C ASP A 34 -7.77 5.26 -5.34
N GLY A 35 -8.15 5.94 -4.24
CA GLY A 35 -9.19 6.98 -4.23
C GLY A 35 -8.72 8.33 -4.80
N HIS A 36 -7.45 8.69 -4.61
CA HIS A 36 -6.86 9.97 -4.98
C HIS A 36 -5.50 9.77 -5.68
N ARG A 37 -5.55 9.26 -6.93
CA ARG A 37 -4.36 9.02 -7.75
C ARG A 37 -3.46 10.25 -7.96
N SER A 38 -4.00 11.46 -7.78
CA SER A 38 -3.27 12.73 -7.89
C SER A 38 -2.23 12.94 -6.78
N ASP A 39 -2.32 12.24 -5.64
CA ASP A 39 -1.37 12.39 -4.53
C ASP A 39 -0.13 11.49 -4.64
N CYS A 40 0.03 10.79 -5.77
CA CYS A 40 1.22 9.96 -6.01
C CYS A 40 2.55 10.74 -6.08
N ASP A 41 2.51 12.07 -6.19
CA ASP A 41 3.69 12.96 -6.11
C ASP A 41 4.29 13.05 -4.71
N GLN A 42 3.53 12.66 -3.68
CA GLN A 42 3.97 12.74 -2.30
C GLN A 42 4.82 11.54 -1.85
N TYR A 43 4.88 10.48 -2.68
CA TYR A 43 5.57 9.24 -2.35
C TYR A 43 6.74 8.99 -3.30
N SER A 44 7.89 8.60 -2.74
CA SER A 44 9.04 8.15 -3.51
C SER A 44 8.78 6.81 -4.21
N SER A 45 9.57 6.48 -5.24
CA SER A 45 9.48 5.17 -5.91
C SER A 45 9.74 4.01 -4.93
N ALA A 46 10.61 4.20 -3.95
CA ALA A 46 10.92 3.22 -2.90
C ALA A 46 9.70 2.97 -1.99
N GLU A 47 9.02 4.03 -1.53
CA GLU A 47 7.82 3.90 -0.70
C GLU A 47 6.67 3.21 -1.44
N LEU A 48 6.45 3.57 -2.71
CA LEU A 48 5.43 2.93 -3.54
C LEU A 48 5.75 1.45 -3.80
N THR A 49 7.03 1.12 -3.98
CA THR A 49 7.47 -0.28 -4.10
C THR A 49 7.21 -1.06 -2.80
N GLN A 50 7.45 -0.44 -1.64
CA GLN A 50 7.16 -1.05 -0.34
C GLN A 50 5.65 -1.26 -0.16
N MET A 51 4.81 -0.27 -0.50
CA MET A 51 3.36 -0.40 -0.48
C MET A 51 2.88 -1.55 -1.36
N SER A 52 3.43 -1.71 -2.56
CA SER A 52 3.10 -2.82 -3.46
C SER A 52 3.35 -4.17 -2.81
N ARG A 53 4.52 -4.37 -2.21
CA ARG A 53 4.89 -5.64 -1.55
C ARG A 53 3.95 -5.96 -0.39
N VAL A 54 3.62 -4.97 0.43
CA VAL A 54 2.68 -5.15 1.54
C VAL A 54 1.29 -5.48 0.99
N CYS A 55 0.81 -4.78 -0.04
CA CYS A 55 -0.47 -5.12 -0.67
C CYS A 55 -0.51 -6.56 -1.21
N GLU A 56 0.59 -7.07 -1.76
CA GLU A 56 0.70 -8.48 -2.19
C GLU A 56 0.61 -9.45 -1.01
N GLN A 57 1.30 -9.17 0.11
CA GLN A 57 1.24 -9.99 1.33
C GLN A 57 -0.20 -10.17 1.83
N TYR A 58 -1.03 -9.13 1.74
CA TYR A 58 -2.43 -9.16 2.18
C TYR A 58 -3.42 -9.53 1.06
N ASN A 59 -2.95 -10.07 -0.08
CA ASN A 59 -3.76 -10.45 -1.24
C ASN A 59 -4.60 -9.30 -1.85
N LEU A 60 -4.16 -8.06 -1.69
CA LEU A 60 -4.78 -6.87 -2.27
C LEU A 60 -4.21 -6.61 -3.67
N THR A 61 -4.37 -7.58 -4.57
CA THR A 61 -3.72 -7.59 -5.90
C THR A 61 -3.96 -6.32 -6.71
N SER A 62 -5.16 -5.74 -6.64
CA SER A 62 -5.49 -4.49 -7.34
C SER A 62 -4.67 -3.30 -6.83
N LEU A 63 -4.50 -3.17 -5.51
CA LEU A 63 -3.71 -2.12 -4.88
C LEU A 63 -2.21 -2.34 -5.10
N ALA A 64 -1.76 -3.59 -5.03
CA ALA A 64 -0.38 -3.97 -5.35
C ALA A 64 -0.01 -3.52 -6.77
N ARG A 65 -0.86 -3.85 -7.75
CA ARG A 65 -0.62 -3.45 -9.13
C ARG A 65 -0.61 -1.92 -9.31
N LEU A 66 -1.56 -1.22 -8.68
CA LEU A 66 -1.62 0.25 -8.75
C LEU A 66 -0.34 0.90 -8.20
N THR A 67 0.08 0.49 -7.01
CA THR A 67 1.27 1.04 -6.35
C THR A 67 2.55 0.67 -7.10
N ALA A 68 2.66 -0.52 -7.67
CA ALA A 68 3.77 -0.90 -8.55
C ALA A 68 3.83 -0.06 -9.84
N GLU A 69 2.68 0.18 -10.49
CA GLU A 69 2.62 1.03 -11.69
C GLU A 69 3.03 2.48 -11.37
N LEU A 70 2.63 3.01 -10.20
CA LEU A 70 3.05 4.32 -9.73
C LEU A 70 4.55 4.37 -9.39
N ALA A 71 5.07 3.33 -8.71
CA ALA A 71 6.49 3.22 -8.39
C ALA A 71 7.36 3.28 -9.65
N LYS A 72 6.94 2.56 -10.70
CA LYS A 72 7.65 2.57 -11.99
C LYS A 72 7.65 3.97 -12.64
N ARG A 73 6.51 4.66 -12.64
CA ARG A 73 6.41 6.02 -13.19
C ARG A 73 7.30 7.01 -12.41
N ARG A 74 7.40 6.85 -11.09
CA ARG A 74 8.29 7.64 -10.25
C ARG A 74 9.76 7.37 -10.54
N ASP A 75 10.16 6.10 -10.60
CA ASP A 75 11.54 5.71 -10.94
C ASP A 75 11.97 6.27 -12.30
N GLU A 76 11.07 6.23 -13.30
CA GLU A 76 11.31 6.80 -14.62
C GLU A 76 11.40 8.34 -14.59
N ALA A 77 10.64 9.02 -13.73
CA ALA A 77 10.69 10.47 -13.57
C ALA A 77 11.88 10.95 -12.72
N GLU A 78 12.39 10.11 -11.82
CA GLU A 78 13.55 10.37 -10.96
C GLU A 78 14.88 10.11 -11.70
N ARG A 79 14.86 9.38 -12.82
CA ARG A 79 16.03 9.13 -13.65
C ARG A 79 16.36 10.37 -14.53
N PRO A 80 17.57 10.94 -14.39
CA PRO A 80 18.02 12.11 -15.16
C PRO A 80 18.28 11.81 -16.64
#